data_AF-A0A0F9LTY0-F1
#
_entry.id   AF-A0A0F9LTY0-F1
#
_cell.length_a   1.000
_cell.length_b   1.000
_cell.length_c   1.000
_cell.angle_alpha   90.00
_cell.angle_beta   90.00
_cell.angle_gamma   90.00
#
_symmetry.space_group_name_H-M   'P 1'
#
loop_
_entity.id
_entity.type
_entity.pdbx_description
1 polymer ?
#
loop_
_entity_poly.entity_id
_entity_poly.type
_entity_poly.pdbx_seq_one_letter_code
_entity_poly.pdbx_strand_id
1 'polypeptide(L)'
;MADLASQLKDIATAVDGTLKFSETPYSTTDELLKAAVNNDLSKLTPFNEYTFIVDVQGDNAVLLLCDADTALIEDVGCTAQSDIQHWQAKKAQKCEVTVNAQQFCN
;
A
#
# COMPACT_ATOMS: atom_id res chain seq x y z
N MET A 1 -12.37 0.61 -9.87
CA MET A 1 -10.90 0.48 -9.83
C MET A 1 -10.20 1.82 -9.65
N ALA A 2 -10.50 2.86 -10.44
CA ALA A 2 -9.87 4.18 -10.27
C ALA A 2 -10.04 4.77 -8.86
N ASP A 3 -11.25 4.68 -8.28
CA ASP A 3 -11.49 5.17 -6.91
C ASP A 3 -10.68 4.41 -5.86
N LEU A 4 -10.51 3.09 -6.04
CA LEU A 4 -9.69 2.25 -5.14
C LEU A 4 -8.21 2.59 -5.28
N ALA A 5 -7.73 2.86 -6.49
CA ALA A 5 -6.34 3.29 -6.72
C ALA A 5 -6.05 4.63 -6.05
N SER A 6 -6.96 5.60 -6.18
CA SER A 6 -6.82 6.89 -5.50
C SER A 6 -6.78 6.74 -3.98
N GLN A 7 -7.67 5.92 -3.41
CA GLN A 7 -7.71 5.71 -1.96
C GLN A 7 -6.50 4.90 -1.46
N LEU A 8 -6.05 3.91 -2.23
CA LEU A 8 -4.85 3.13 -1.91
C LEU A 8 -3.62 4.02 -1.84
N LYS A 9 -3.46 4.91 -2.81
CA LYS A 9 -2.36 5.89 -2.85
C LYS A 9 -2.34 6.79 -1.62
N ASP A 10 -3.50 7.29 -1.18
CA ASP A 10 -3.60 8.12 0.02
C ASP A 10 -3.14 7.34 1.26
N ILE A 11 -3.52 6.06 1.37
CA ILE A 11 -3.08 5.19 2.47
C ILE A 11 -1.59 4.86 2.34
N ALA A 12 -1.08 4.57 1.14
CA ALA A 12 0.33 4.27 0.92
C ALA A 12 1.21 5.45 1.35
N THR A 13 0.82 6.66 0.95
CA THR A 13 1.47 7.90 1.37
C THR A 13 1.44 8.08 2.89
N ALA A 14 0.30 7.81 3.53
CA ALA A 14 0.17 7.90 4.97
C ALA A 14 1.02 6.86 5.71
N VAL A 15 1.07 5.62 5.22
CA VAL A 15 1.89 4.53 5.78
C VAL A 15 3.37 4.86 5.67
N ASP A 16 3.83 5.28 4.49
CA ASP A 16 5.22 5.68 4.25
C ASP A 16 5.63 6.87 5.12
N GLY A 17 4.79 7.90 5.22
CA GLY A 17 5.02 9.05 6.10
C GLY A 17 5.02 8.68 7.59
N THR A 18 4.13 7.79 8.00
CA THR A 18 4.07 7.32 9.40
C THR A 18 5.31 6.51 9.75
N LEU A 19 5.78 5.66 8.84
CA LEU A 19 7.02 4.89 9.01
C LEU A 19 8.24 5.81 9.19
N LYS A 20 8.33 6.88 8.39
CA LYS A 20 9.48 7.80 8.37
C LYS A 20 9.51 8.80 9.52
N PHE A 21 8.36 9.33 9.91
CA PHE A 21 8.28 10.52 10.75
C PHE A 21 7.68 10.26 12.14
N SER A 22 7.18 9.06 12.41
CA SER A 22 6.71 8.72 13.76
C SER A 22 7.89 8.52 14.71
N GLU A 23 7.75 9.05 15.94
CA GLU A 23 8.68 8.77 17.03
C GLU A 23 8.47 7.37 17.63
N THR A 24 7.35 6.71 17.27
CA THR A 24 7.00 5.38 17.78
C THR A 24 7.48 4.32 16.79
N PRO A 25 8.35 3.38 17.20
CA PRO A 25 8.65 2.22 16.38
C PRO A 25 7.44 1.29 16.31
N TYR A 26 7.11 0.81 15.12
CA TYR A 26 6.04 -0.16 14.90
C TYR A 26 6.62 -1.57 14.79
N SER A 27 6.06 -2.53 15.52
CA SER A 27 6.55 -3.91 15.53
C SER A 27 5.92 -4.76 14.43
N THR A 28 4.77 -4.31 13.90
CA THR A 28 4.03 -5.00 12.84
C THR A 28 3.51 -4.01 11.81
N THR A 29 3.28 -4.52 10.60
CA THR A 29 2.64 -3.77 9.50
C THR A 29 1.19 -3.39 9.84
N ASP A 30 0.48 -4.21 10.61
CA ASP A 30 -0.87 -3.92 11.11
C ASP A 30 -0.89 -2.70 12.04
N GLU A 31 0.06 -2.60 12.97
CA GLU A 31 0.18 -1.44 13.86
C GLU A 31 0.51 -0.18 13.08
N LEU A 32 1.44 -0.28 12.12
CA LEU A 32 1.81 0.82 11.22
C LEU A 32 0.60 1.29 10.40
N LEU A 33 -0.15 0.35 9.79
CA LEU A 33 -1.35 0.65 9.00
C LEU A 33 -2.41 1.36 9.85
N LYS A 34 -2.68 0.86 11.06
CA LYS A 34 -3.63 1.48 11.99
C LYS A 34 -3.20 2.89 12.37
N ALA A 35 -1.92 3.11 12.64
CA ALA A 35 -1.38 4.42 12.94
C ALA A 35 -1.51 5.38 11.74
N ALA A 36 -1.21 4.91 10.53
CA ALA A 36 -1.32 5.69 9.29
C ALA A 36 -2.75 6.17 9.01
N VAL A 37 -3.75 5.38 9.38
CA VAL A 37 -5.17 5.79 9.28
C VAL A 37 -5.68 6.53 10.52
N ASN A 38 -4.81 6.95 11.43
CA ASN A 38 -5.16 7.59 12.71
C ASN A 38 -6.13 6.76 13.57
N ASN A 39 -6.00 5.43 13.54
CA ASN A 39 -6.92 4.45 14.14
C ASN A 39 -8.37 4.53 13.64
N ASP A 40 -8.63 5.30 12.57
CA ASP A 40 -9.93 5.35 11.91
C ASP A 40 -10.01 4.23 10.86
N LEU A 41 -10.40 3.04 11.33
CA LEU A 41 -10.55 1.85 10.48
C LEU A 41 -11.64 2.02 9.40
N SER A 42 -12.51 3.03 9.51
CA SER A 42 -13.52 3.28 8.48
C SER A 42 -12.88 3.62 7.12
N LYS A 43 -11.66 4.17 7.13
CA LYS A 43 -10.85 4.43 5.93
C LYS A 43 -10.42 3.16 5.19
N LEU A 44 -10.43 2.02 5.87
CA LEU A 44 -10.10 0.72 5.28
C LEU A 44 -11.32 -0.04 4.74
N THR A 45 -12.54 0.40 5.10
CA THR A 45 -13.81 -0.20 4.64
C THR A 45 -13.89 -0.46 3.13
N PRO A 46 -13.42 0.46 2.25
CA PRO A 46 -13.44 0.24 0.80
C PRO A 46 -12.65 -0.99 0.35
N PHE A 47 -11.74 -1.49 1.19
CA PHE A 47 -10.86 -2.61 0.88
C PHE A 47 -11.27 -3.94 1.53
N ASN A 48 -12.40 -3.99 2.26
CA ASN A 48 -12.80 -5.18 3.05
C ASN A 48 -12.99 -6.46 2.23
N GLU A 49 -13.34 -6.35 0.96
CA GLU A 49 -13.53 -7.49 0.04
C GLU A 49 -12.20 -7.93 -0.62
N TYR A 50 -11.09 -7.26 -0.31
CA TYR A 50 -9.80 -7.45 -0.94
C TYR A 50 -8.76 -7.90 0.10
N THR A 51 -7.68 -8.51 -0.40
CA THR A 51 -6.49 -8.71 0.42
C THR A 51 -5.61 -7.49 0.33
N PHE A 52 -5.26 -6.93 1.49
CA PHE A 52 -4.44 -5.73 1.61
C PHE A 52 -3.10 -6.09 2.25
N ILE A 53 -2.02 -5.90 1.51
CA ILE A 53 -0.67 -6.26 1.94
C ILE A 53 0.14 -4.97 2.09
N VAL A 54 0.81 -4.82 3.22
CA VAL A 54 1.79 -3.77 3.49
C VAL A 54 3.15 -4.45 3.59
N ASP A 55 4.08 -4.04 2.74
CA ASP A 55 5.47 -4.51 2.73
C ASP A 55 6.42 -3.34 3.07
N VAL A 56 7.22 -3.52 4.11
CA VAL A 56 8.16 -2.50 4.59
C VAL A 56 9.55 -2.81 4.05
N GLN A 57 10.09 -1.89 3.25
CA GLN A 57 11.36 -2.03 2.57
C GLN A 57 12.34 -0.92 3.01
N GLY A 58 12.99 -1.15 4.15
CA GLY A 58 13.82 -0.13 4.82
C GLY A 58 12.93 0.96 5.40
N ASP A 59 13.16 2.22 5.00
CA ASP A 59 12.39 3.37 5.47
C ASP A 59 11.19 3.69 4.57
N ASN A 60 10.85 2.82 3.61
CA ASN A 60 9.73 3.03 2.70
C ASN A 60 8.71 1.89 2.80
N ALA A 61 7.47 2.17 2.40
CA ALA A 61 6.40 1.19 2.35
C ALA A 61 5.84 1.00 0.93
N VAL A 62 5.57 -0.27 0.59
CA VAL A 62 4.84 -0.69 -0.60
C VAL A 62 3.52 -1.30 -0.17
N LEU A 63 2.43 -0.89 -0.82
CA LEU A 63 1.11 -1.42 -0.58
C LEU A 63 0.64 -2.19 -1.80
N LEU A 64 0.05 -3.37 -1.58
CA LEU A 64 -0.53 -4.20 -2.62
C LEU A 64 -1.98 -4.55 -2.27
N LEU A 65 -2.87 -4.27 -3.21
CA LEU A 65 -4.27 -4.69 -3.16
C LEU A 65 -4.49 -5.88 -4.11
N CYS A 66 -5.12 -6.93 -3.61
CA CYS A 66 -5.44 -8.14 -4.38
C CYS A 66 -6.92 -8.53 -4.30
N ASP A 67 -7.42 -9.13 -5.37
CA ASP A 67 -8.66 -9.92 -5.38
C ASP A 67 -8.28 -11.41 -5.40
N ALA A 68 -8.52 -12.08 -4.28
CA ALA A 68 -7.99 -13.42 -4.00
C ALA A 68 -6.47 -13.50 -4.29
N ASP A 69 -6.05 -14.36 -5.23
CA ASP A 69 -4.64 -14.54 -5.62
C ASP A 69 -4.22 -13.64 -6.79
N THR A 70 -5.03 -12.65 -7.16
CA THR A 70 -4.77 -11.72 -8.28
C THR A 70 -4.42 -10.33 -7.76
N ALA A 71 -3.21 -9.86 -8.05
CA ALA A 71 -2.81 -8.48 -7.78
C ALA A 71 -3.63 -7.50 -8.64
N LEU A 72 -4.12 -6.43 -8.01
CA LEU A 72 -4.92 -5.39 -8.64
C LEU A 72 -4.14 -4.09 -8.76
N ILE A 73 -3.62 -3.58 -7.65
CA ILE A 73 -2.99 -2.26 -7.57
C ILE A 73 -1.82 -2.36 -6.60
N GLU A 74 -0.63 -1.93 -7.01
CA GLU A 74 0.56 -1.85 -6.17
C GLU A 74 1.05 -0.40 -6.14
N ASP A 75 1.28 0.16 -4.95
CA ASP A 75 1.64 1.57 -4.77
C ASP A 75 2.85 1.75 -3.84
N VAL A 76 3.76 2.64 -4.23
CA VAL A 76 4.91 3.03 -3.41
C VAL A 76 4.63 4.39 -2.77
N GLY A 77 4.43 4.39 -1.46
CA GLY A 77 3.90 5.56 -0.74
C GLY A 77 4.80 6.80 -0.76
N CYS A 78 6.07 6.67 -1.16
CA CYS A 78 7.03 7.76 -1.17
C CYS A 78 6.91 8.71 -2.38
N THR A 79 6.19 8.32 -3.45
CA THR A 79 6.06 9.16 -4.66
C THR A 79 4.60 9.39 -5.05
N ALA A 80 4.32 10.53 -5.66
CA ALA A 80 3.00 10.81 -6.20
C ALA A 80 2.67 10.03 -7.50
N GLN A 81 3.66 9.33 -8.08
CA GLN A 81 3.61 8.83 -9.45
C GLN A 81 3.37 7.31 -9.57
N SER A 82 3.41 6.54 -8.49
CA SER A 82 3.49 5.08 -8.59
C SER A 82 2.25 4.36 -8.07
N ASP A 83 1.19 4.27 -8.88
CA ASP A 83 0.20 3.19 -8.80
C ASP A 83 0.38 2.23 -10.00
N ILE A 84 0.95 1.05 -9.78
CA ILE A 84 0.99 0.00 -10.79
C ILE A 84 -0.40 -0.64 -10.88
N GLN A 85 -1.06 -0.40 -12.02
CA GLN A 85 -2.41 -0.88 -12.28
C GLN A 85 -2.41 -2.30 -12.87
N HIS A 86 -2.11 -3.30 -12.05
CA HIS A 86 -2.10 -4.71 -12.48
C HIS A 86 -3.41 -5.18 -13.11
N TRP A 87 -4.55 -4.59 -12.71
CA TRP A 87 -5.87 -4.87 -13.29
C TRP A 87 -5.99 -4.52 -14.79
N GLN A 88 -5.10 -3.68 -15.34
CA GLN A 88 -5.04 -3.38 -16.77
C GLN A 88 -4.07 -4.28 -17.55
N ALA A 89 -3.30 -5.14 -16.86
CA ALA A 89 -2.33 -6.01 -17.49
C ALA A 89 -3.04 -7.07 -18.36
N LYS A 90 -2.41 -7.44 -19.49
CA LYS A 90 -2.93 -8.51 -20.37
C LYS A 90 -3.00 -9.88 -19.70
N LYS A 91 -2.25 -10.08 -18.63
CA LYS A 91 -2.19 -11.31 -17.84
C LYS A 91 -2.32 -10.94 -16.37
N ALA A 92 -3.16 -11.67 -15.64
CA ALA A 92 -3.27 -11.58 -14.20
C ALA A 92 -1.90 -11.77 -13.54
N GLN A 93 -1.57 -10.87 -12.61
CA GLN A 93 -0.38 -10.97 -11.78
C GLN A 93 -0.76 -11.65 -10.47
N LYS A 94 0.17 -12.42 -9.90
CA LYS A 94 -0.04 -13.05 -8.60
C LYS A 94 -0.11 -12.00 -7.51
N CYS A 95 -0.79 -12.31 -6.40
CA CYS A 95 -0.82 -11.48 -5.21
C CYS A 95 0.52 -11.51 -4.45
N GLU A 96 1.57 -10.98 -5.08
CA GLU A 96 2.92 -10.91 -4.55
C GLU A 96 3.47 -9.51 -4.85
N VAL A 97 4.15 -8.90 -3.88
CA VAL A 97 4.80 -7.59 -4.06
C VAL A 97 5.92 -7.75 -5.09
N THR A 98 5.90 -6.92 -6.13
CA THR A 98 6.88 -6.96 -7.23
C THR A 98 7.78 -5.73 -7.27
N VAL A 99 7.37 -4.66 -6.60
CA VAL A 99 8.11 -3.39 -6.60
C VAL A 99 9.19 -3.37 -5.53
N ASN A 100 10.36 -2.88 -5.94
CA ASN A 100 11.43 -2.48 -5.03
C ASN A 100 11.33 -0.97 -4.77
N ALA A 101 11.00 -0.57 -3.54
CA ALA A 101 10.80 0.83 -3.17
C ALA A 101 12.06 1.69 -3.39
N GLN A 102 13.27 1.13 -3.27
CA GLN A 102 14.52 1.88 -3.48
C GLN A 102 14.73 2.30 -4.94
N GLN A 103 13.99 1.72 -5.90
CA GLN A 103 14.02 2.15 -7.30
C GLN A 103 13.14 3.39 -7.57
N PHE A 104 12.21 3.69 -6.67
CA PHE A 104 11.21 4.76 -6.83
C PHE A 104 11.41 5.89 -5.81
N CYS A 105 11.86 5.56 -4.60
CA CYS A 105 12.11 6.49 -3.51
C CYS A 105 13.58 6.93 -3.51
N ASN A 106 13.82 8.25 -3.52
CA ASN A 106 15.15 8.86 -3.41
C ASN A 106 15.27 9.71 -2.15
#